data_AF-A0A938L0M7-F1
#
_entry.id   AF-A0A938L0M7-F1
#
_cell.length_a   1.000
_cell.length_b   1.000
_cell.length_c   1.000
_cell.angle_alpha   90.00
_cell.angle_beta   90.00
_cell.angle_gamma   90.00
#
_symmetry.space_group_name_H-M   'P 1'
#
loop_
_entity.id
_entity.type
_entity.pdbx_description
1 polymer ?
#
loop_
_entity_poly.entity_id
_entity_poly.type
_entity_poly.pdbx_seq_one_letter_code
_entity_poly.pdbx_strand_id
1 'polypeptide(L)'
;MGKFYDQSIIPAALRRSFDVYDRIKKIRLDLGTFEKNVGSLKGRNIAGCVFHEGGLVYLSGIGTGSEPMNDDPERVKHGQDAGRVAADHHIRTLHWALTCGGEGGDLNDVLYTVKALGMVVSTDVEFRSGPAVVNGYSGRWQTVFGGAIGEFAKDGADAGGYTGVHARSAIGGFTGRFSQEPEIIVAIPPALARAIIENRGWIYPIHPAVYDRVARSKGRAPTRGKATSPSATTPARKMQTTRRARATRRTSARQS
;
A
#
# COMPACT_ATOMS: atom_id res chain seq x y z
N MET A 1 3.68 -4.30 22.69
CA MET A 1 4.49 -4.64 21.50
C MET A 1 3.84 -5.79 20.77
N GLY A 2 4.08 -5.92 19.46
CA GLY A 2 3.47 -6.95 18.62
C GLY A 2 4.05 -8.34 18.89
N LYS A 3 3.22 -9.39 18.77
CA LYS A 3 3.59 -10.78 19.07
C LYS A 3 4.85 -11.21 18.32
N PHE A 4 5.00 -10.78 17.07
CA PHE A 4 6.12 -11.20 16.21
C PHE A 4 7.36 -10.33 16.43
N TYR A 5 7.19 -9.09 16.92
CA TYR A 5 8.29 -8.17 17.21
C TYR A 5 9.22 -8.66 18.34
N ASP A 6 8.65 -9.22 19.41
CA ASP A 6 9.43 -9.65 20.59
C ASP A 6 10.35 -10.84 20.29
N GLN A 7 10.03 -11.60 19.23
CA GLN A 7 10.80 -12.72 18.71
C GLN A 7 11.81 -12.30 17.63
N SER A 8 11.92 -11.00 17.33
CA SER A 8 12.79 -10.51 16.27
C SER A 8 14.28 -10.59 16.63
N ILE A 9 15.12 -10.61 15.59
CA ILE A 9 16.58 -10.56 15.70
C ILE A 9 17.13 -9.23 16.24
N ILE A 10 16.28 -8.21 16.40
CA ILE A 10 16.69 -6.89 16.89
C ILE A 10 17.15 -7.05 18.35
N PRO A 11 18.36 -6.60 18.72
CA PRO A 11 18.83 -6.62 20.10
C PRO A 11 17.82 -5.92 21.03
N ALA A 12 17.57 -6.50 22.21
CA ALA A 12 16.56 -5.96 23.14
C ALA A 12 16.76 -4.47 23.47
N ALA A 13 18.03 -4.02 23.59
CA ALA A 13 18.36 -2.63 23.84
C ALA A 13 18.03 -1.66 22.68
N LEU A 14 17.85 -2.17 21.45
CA LEU A 14 17.50 -1.38 20.26
C LEU A 14 16.03 -1.52 19.87
N ARG A 15 15.27 -2.33 20.60
CA ARG A 15 13.83 -2.51 20.37
C ARG A 15 13.08 -1.25 20.80
N ARG A 16 11.97 -0.97 20.09
CA ARG A 16 11.10 0.12 20.49
C ARG A 16 10.50 -0.14 21.86
N SER A 17 10.36 0.93 22.64
CA SER A 17 9.81 0.89 24.02
C SER A 17 8.41 1.49 24.14
N PHE A 18 7.74 1.76 23.01
CA PHE A 18 6.41 2.36 22.96
C PHE A 18 5.48 1.63 21.99
N ASP A 19 4.17 1.79 22.21
CA ASP A 19 3.14 1.35 21.27
C ASP A 19 2.96 2.39 20.15
N VAL A 20 3.08 1.93 18.90
CA VAL A 20 2.90 2.76 17.71
C VAL A 20 1.49 3.38 17.67
N TYR A 21 0.47 2.68 18.17
CA TYR A 21 -0.90 3.18 18.19
C TYR A 21 -1.11 4.31 19.20
N ASP A 22 -0.36 4.35 20.30
CA ASP A 22 -0.41 5.48 21.23
C ASP A 22 0.08 6.76 20.56
N ARG A 23 1.10 6.66 19.71
CA ARG A 23 1.61 7.79 18.93
C ARG A 23 0.61 8.24 17.87
N ILE A 24 0.02 7.30 17.13
CA ILE A 24 -1.05 7.55 16.15
C ILE A 24 -2.22 8.30 16.80
N LYS A 25 -2.65 7.87 18.00
CA LYS A 25 -3.70 8.53 18.77
C LYS A 25 -3.32 9.95 19.18
N LYS A 26 -2.10 10.17 19.68
CA LYS A 26 -1.60 11.49 20.08
C LYS A 26 -1.60 12.49 18.92
N ILE A 27 -1.16 12.06 17.74
CA ILE A 27 -1.12 12.90 16.54
C ILE A 27 -2.44 12.94 15.76
N ARG A 28 -3.49 12.29 16.29
CA ARG A 28 -4.85 12.24 15.74
C ARG A 28 -4.90 11.76 14.29
N LEU A 29 -4.05 10.79 13.94
CA LEU A 29 -4.08 10.17 12.62
C LEU A 29 -5.28 9.20 12.53
N ASP A 30 -6.22 9.50 11.64
CA ASP A 30 -7.35 8.61 11.34
C ASP A 30 -6.91 7.44 10.45
N LEU A 31 -6.98 6.23 11.01
CA LEU A 31 -6.76 4.98 10.28
C LEU A 31 -8.01 4.55 9.50
N GLY A 32 -9.16 5.17 9.74
CA GLY A 32 -10.43 4.84 9.11
C GLY A 32 -10.98 3.48 9.54
N THR A 33 -11.85 2.90 8.71
CA THR A 33 -12.49 1.61 8.98
C THR A 33 -12.12 0.57 7.94
N PHE A 34 -12.44 -0.70 8.24
CA PHE A 34 -12.20 -1.81 7.32
C PHE A 34 -12.90 -1.57 5.98
N GLU A 35 -14.14 -1.07 6.00
CA GLU A 35 -14.97 -0.87 4.81
C GLU A 35 -14.42 0.20 3.88
N LYS A 36 -13.79 1.24 4.45
CA LYS A 36 -13.21 2.33 3.67
C LYS A 36 -11.87 1.96 3.04
N ASN A 37 -11.11 1.09 3.69
CA ASN A 37 -9.71 0.85 3.32
C ASN A 37 -9.47 -0.52 2.71
N VAL A 38 -10.19 -1.56 3.13
CA VAL A 38 -9.97 -2.93 2.65
C VAL A 38 -10.91 -3.23 1.49
N GLY A 39 -10.31 -3.50 0.33
CA GLY A 39 -11.03 -3.83 -0.89
C GLY A 39 -10.42 -4.99 -1.65
N SER A 40 -11.09 -5.36 -2.75
CA SER A 40 -10.55 -6.31 -3.73
C SER A 40 -9.64 -5.60 -4.73
N LEU A 41 -8.59 -6.30 -5.18
CA LEU A 41 -7.74 -5.89 -6.30
C LEU A 41 -8.46 -5.97 -7.66
N LYS A 42 -9.69 -6.50 -7.72
CA LYS A 42 -10.44 -6.66 -8.97
C LYS A 42 -10.56 -5.32 -9.71
N GLY A 43 -10.06 -5.28 -10.95
CA GLY A 43 -10.12 -4.08 -11.80
C GLY A 43 -9.10 -2.99 -11.44
N ARG A 44 -8.11 -3.29 -10.57
CA ARG A 44 -7.00 -2.38 -10.25
C ARG A 44 -5.73 -2.83 -10.97
N ASN A 45 -4.96 -1.88 -11.48
CA ASN A 45 -3.74 -2.14 -12.24
C ASN A 45 -2.49 -2.30 -11.34
N ILE A 46 -2.51 -1.72 -10.15
CA ILE A 46 -1.38 -1.71 -9.21
C ILE A 46 -1.84 -2.07 -7.79
N ALA A 47 -0.94 -2.69 -7.04
CA ALA A 47 -1.10 -2.91 -5.61
C ALA A 47 -0.85 -1.61 -4.84
N GLY A 48 -1.42 -1.48 -3.66
CA GLY A 48 -0.97 -0.49 -2.67
C GLY A 48 0.17 -1.02 -1.80
N CYS A 49 0.25 -2.34 -1.63
CA CYS A 49 1.31 -2.99 -0.87
C CYS A 49 1.57 -4.43 -1.37
N VAL A 50 2.84 -4.85 -1.34
CA VAL A 50 3.31 -6.21 -1.65
C VAL A 50 4.17 -6.74 -0.51
N PHE A 51 3.89 -7.98 -0.10
CA PHE A 51 4.65 -8.74 0.88
C PHE A 51 5.64 -9.67 0.19
N HIS A 52 6.91 -9.59 0.59
CA HIS A 52 7.91 -10.59 0.26
C HIS A 52 7.99 -11.61 1.41
N GLU A 53 8.11 -12.90 1.12
CA GLU A 53 8.15 -13.97 2.14
C GLU A 53 9.28 -13.82 3.16
N GLY A 54 10.35 -13.11 2.78
CA GLY A 54 11.47 -12.76 3.66
C GLY A 54 11.18 -11.63 4.65
N GLY A 55 9.98 -11.07 4.68
CA GLY A 55 9.59 -10.01 5.62
C GLY A 55 9.77 -8.58 5.10
N LEU A 56 10.10 -8.37 3.82
CA LEU A 56 10.05 -7.04 3.23
C LEU A 56 8.64 -6.70 2.76
N VAL A 57 8.23 -5.47 3.01
CA VAL A 57 6.93 -4.94 2.58
C VAL A 57 7.19 -3.70 1.74
N TYR A 58 6.70 -3.72 0.51
CA TYR A 58 6.82 -2.63 -0.46
C TYR A 58 5.49 -1.91 -0.51
N LEU A 59 5.47 -0.62 -0.17
CA LEU A 59 4.30 0.24 -0.33
C LEU A 59 4.49 1.10 -1.58
N SER A 60 3.50 1.05 -2.47
CA SER A 60 3.51 1.78 -3.73
C SER A 60 3.48 3.29 -3.51
N GLY A 61 4.06 4.04 -4.45
CA GLY A 61 4.05 5.49 -4.45
C GLY A 61 2.64 6.10 -4.40
N ILE A 62 2.53 7.27 -3.77
CA ILE A 62 1.31 8.07 -3.77
C ILE A 62 1.60 9.55 -4.05
N GLY A 63 1.11 10.04 -5.19
CA GLY A 63 1.18 11.46 -5.55
C GLY A 63 0.35 12.32 -4.59
N THR A 64 0.97 13.36 -4.01
CA THR A 64 0.33 14.27 -3.06
C THR A 64 0.76 15.72 -3.30
N GLY A 65 -0.06 16.64 -2.78
CA GLY A 65 0.07 18.08 -3.05
C GLY A 65 -0.50 18.46 -4.41
N SER A 66 -0.64 19.76 -4.63
CA SER A 66 -1.35 20.30 -5.80
C SER A 66 -0.44 20.99 -6.81
N GLU A 67 0.85 21.15 -6.52
CA GLU A 67 1.68 22.07 -7.29
C GLU A 67 3.13 21.56 -7.43
N PRO A 68 3.80 21.83 -8.57
CA PRO A 68 5.23 21.60 -8.73
C PRO A 68 6.06 22.40 -7.73
N MET A 69 7.21 21.86 -7.36
CA MET A 69 8.15 22.39 -6.39
C MET A 69 9.21 23.28 -7.05
N ASN A 70 9.63 24.28 -6.29
CA ASN A 70 10.78 25.16 -6.52
C ASN A 70 11.42 25.48 -5.15
N ASP A 71 12.51 26.25 -5.16
CA ASP A 71 13.28 26.54 -3.94
C ASP A 71 12.71 27.67 -3.06
N ASP A 72 11.51 28.18 -3.38
CA ASP A 72 10.83 29.15 -2.51
C ASP A 72 10.45 28.50 -1.16
N PRO A 73 10.74 29.14 0.00
CA PRO A 73 10.46 28.54 1.31
C PRO A 73 9.00 28.14 1.53
N GLU A 74 8.03 28.95 1.07
CA GLU A 74 6.61 28.62 1.20
C GLU A 74 6.24 27.42 0.30
N ARG A 75 6.86 27.35 -0.89
CA ARG A 75 6.73 26.18 -1.77
C ARG A 75 7.28 24.91 -1.14
N VAL A 76 8.45 25.01 -0.50
CA VAL A 76 9.07 23.89 0.22
C VAL A 76 8.17 23.44 1.38
N LYS A 77 7.58 24.38 2.11
CA LYS A 77 6.63 24.09 3.19
C LYS A 77 5.39 23.36 2.68
N HIS A 78 4.81 23.81 1.58
CA HIS A 78 3.70 23.11 0.90
C HIS A 78 4.09 21.68 0.52
N GLY A 79 5.30 21.51 -0.03
CA GLY A 79 5.86 20.20 -0.33
C GLY A 79 5.96 19.32 0.92
N GLN A 80 6.47 19.84 2.03
CA GLN A 80 6.54 19.10 3.30
C GLN A 80 5.16 18.66 3.78
N ASP A 81 4.15 19.53 3.69
CA ASP A 81 2.79 19.20 4.10
C ASP A 81 2.18 18.10 3.20
N ALA A 82 2.43 18.14 1.89
CA ALA A 82 2.09 17.05 0.99
C ALA A 82 2.77 15.72 1.43
N GLY A 83 4.05 15.78 1.82
CA GLY A 83 4.79 14.63 2.34
C GLY A 83 4.17 14.04 3.61
N ARG A 84 3.66 14.89 4.51
CA ARG A 84 2.95 14.43 5.72
C ARG A 84 1.68 13.67 5.35
N VAL A 85 0.92 14.15 4.37
CA VAL A 85 -0.28 13.47 3.86
C VAL A 85 0.06 12.11 3.25
N ALA A 86 1.15 12.04 2.49
CA ALA A 86 1.62 10.77 1.91
C ALA A 86 2.07 9.77 2.99
N ALA A 87 2.76 10.23 4.05
CA ALA A 87 3.11 9.38 5.17
C ALA A 87 1.87 8.83 5.89
N ASP A 88 0.86 9.69 6.13
CA ASP A 88 -0.42 9.28 6.73
C ASP A 88 -1.14 8.24 5.86
N HIS A 89 -1.09 8.38 4.53
CA HIS A 89 -1.58 7.37 3.60
C HIS A 89 -0.84 6.04 3.79
N HIS A 90 0.50 6.03 3.77
CA HIS A 90 1.27 4.79 3.92
C HIS A 90 1.09 4.12 5.28
N ILE A 91 1.01 4.89 6.37
CA ILE A 91 0.73 4.34 7.71
C ILE A 91 -0.63 3.64 7.71
N ARG A 92 -1.66 4.27 7.12
CA ARG A 92 -3.01 3.68 7.01
C ARG A 92 -3.01 2.43 6.12
N THR A 93 -2.37 2.51 4.95
CA THR A 93 -2.25 1.39 4.01
C THR A 93 -1.53 0.23 4.68
N LEU A 94 -0.42 0.46 5.37
CA LEU A 94 0.32 -0.58 6.10
C LEU A 94 -0.51 -1.19 7.23
N HIS A 95 -1.20 -0.36 8.01
CA HIS A 95 -2.08 -0.84 9.09
C HIS A 95 -3.10 -1.85 8.57
N TRP A 96 -3.85 -1.49 7.52
CA TRP A 96 -4.85 -2.39 6.96
C TRP A 96 -4.22 -3.56 6.23
N ALA A 97 -3.10 -3.35 5.54
CA ALA A 97 -2.38 -4.42 4.87
C ALA A 97 -1.85 -5.47 5.85
N LEU A 98 -1.58 -5.13 7.12
CA LEU A 98 -1.15 -6.08 8.15
C LEU A 98 -2.34 -6.73 8.89
N THR A 99 -3.38 -5.95 9.21
CA THR A 99 -4.43 -6.39 10.15
C THR A 99 -5.68 -6.99 9.49
N CYS A 100 -5.88 -6.78 8.17
CA CYS A 100 -7.16 -7.08 7.54
C CYS A 100 -7.52 -8.57 7.53
N GLY A 101 -6.54 -9.48 7.49
CA GLY A 101 -6.78 -10.92 7.44
C GLY A 101 -6.82 -11.62 8.80
N GLY A 102 -6.52 -10.90 9.89
CA GLY A 102 -6.54 -11.47 11.24
C GLY A 102 -5.35 -12.38 11.57
N GLU A 103 -4.23 -12.24 10.87
CA GLU A 103 -3.01 -13.06 11.07
C GLU A 103 -2.29 -12.79 12.41
N GLY A 104 -2.79 -11.84 13.20
CA GLY A 104 -2.28 -11.50 14.53
C GLY A 104 -1.09 -10.54 14.53
N GLY A 105 -0.78 -9.93 13.38
CA GLY A 105 0.22 -8.87 13.28
C GLY A 105 -0.38 -7.48 13.03
N ASP A 106 0.39 -6.46 13.38
CA ASP A 106 -0.03 -5.06 13.28
C ASP A 106 1.16 -4.09 13.10
N LEU A 107 0.94 -2.77 13.21
CA LEU A 107 2.02 -1.78 13.06
C LEU A 107 3.15 -1.91 14.10
N ASN A 108 2.90 -2.49 15.27
CA ASN A 108 3.94 -2.77 16.26
C ASN A 108 4.88 -3.89 15.79
N ASP A 109 4.50 -4.70 14.80
CA ASP A 109 5.37 -5.71 14.19
C ASP A 109 6.28 -5.14 13.09
N VAL A 110 6.25 -3.83 12.81
CA VAL A 110 7.30 -3.22 11.98
C VAL A 110 8.63 -3.31 12.72
N LEU A 111 9.63 -3.96 12.13
CA LEU A 111 10.98 -4.12 12.68
C LEU A 111 11.79 -2.83 12.59
N TYR A 112 11.94 -2.36 11.35
CA TYR A 112 12.64 -1.14 10.98
C TYR A 112 12.23 -0.74 9.56
N THR A 113 12.48 0.52 9.23
CA THR A 113 12.20 1.09 7.90
C THR A 113 13.47 0.99 7.05
N VAL A 114 13.37 0.39 5.87
CA VAL A 114 14.54 0.09 5.04
C VAL A 114 14.92 1.31 4.20
N LYS A 115 13.98 1.78 3.38
CA LYS A 115 14.23 2.80 2.37
C LYS A 115 12.96 3.59 2.11
N ALA A 116 13.08 4.91 2.02
CA ALA A 116 12.08 5.75 1.36
C ALA A 116 12.65 6.33 0.06
N LEU A 117 11.83 6.42 -0.97
CA LEU A 117 12.17 7.11 -2.22
C LEU A 117 11.18 8.26 -2.37
N GLY A 118 11.66 9.49 -2.21
CA GLY A 118 10.86 10.69 -2.40
C GLY A 118 11.10 11.27 -3.79
N MET A 119 10.14 11.08 -4.69
CA MET A 119 10.15 11.68 -6.01
C MET A 119 9.45 13.03 -5.93
N VAL A 120 10.20 14.11 -6.11
CA VAL A 120 9.70 15.48 -5.99
C VAL A 120 9.44 16.03 -7.38
N VAL A 121 8.24 16.51 -7.62
CA VAL A 121 7.91 17.13 -8.91
C VAL A 121 8.52 18.52 -8.93
N SER A 122 9.50 18.75 -9.79
CA SER A 122 10.05 20.08 -10.07
C SER A 122 10.26 20.23 -11.56
N THR A 123 9.81 21.34 -12.13
CA THR A 123 10.00 21.65 -13.56
C THR A 123 11.40 22.18 -13.86
N ASP A 124 12.15 22.51 -12.81
CA ASP A 124 13.53 22.97 -12.89
C ASP A 124 14.49 21.84 -12.49
N VAL A 125 15.51 21.64 -13.32
CA VAL A 125 16.59 20.67 -13.10
C VAL A 125 17.62 21.17 -12.07
N GLU A 126 17.67 22.48 -11.82
CA GLU A 126 18.53 23.09 -10.80
C GLU A 126 17.90 23.11 -9.40
N PHE A 127 16.66 22.60 -9.25
CA PHE A 127 15.96 22.54 -7.97
C PHE A 127 16.75 21.79 -6.89
N ARG A 128 17.02 22.44 -5.75
CA ARG A 128 17.93 21.92 -4.71
C ARG A 128 17.23 21.48 -3.43
N SER A 129 15.98 21.88 -3.24
CA SER A 129 15.24 21.63 -2.00
C SER A 129 14.57 20.26 -1.94
N GLY A 130 14.87 19.33 -2.86
CA GLY A 130 14.32 17.96 -2.86
C GLY A 130 14.42 17.27 -1.49
N PRO A 131 15.60 17.21 -0.84
CA PRO A 131 15.72 16.68 0.51
C PRO A 131 14.86 17.40 1.55
N ALA A 132 14.74 18.72 1.46
CA ALA A 132 13.95 19.53 2.40
C ALA A 132 12.45 19.28 2.25
N VAL A 133 11.96 19.10 1.02
CA VAL A 133 10.57 18.73 0.72
C VAL A 133 10.23 17.35 1.29
N VAL A 134 11.09 16.36 1.07
CA VAL A 134 10.86 14.98 1.55
C VAL A 134 10.97 14.86 3.08
N ASN A 135 11.58 15.83 3.77
CA ASN A 135 11.61 15.84 5.24
C ASN A 135 10.22 15.88 5.88
N GLY A 136 9.20 16.44 5.22
CA GLY A 136 7.83 16.38 5.71
C GLY A 136 7.31 14.94 5.82
N TYR A 137 7.62 14.10 4.82
CA TYR A 137 7.33 12.67 4.85
C TYR A 137 8.15 11.95 5.93
N SER A 138 9.47 12.13 5.93
CA SER A 138 10.36 11.43 6.85
C SER A 138 10.06 11.79 8.31
N GLY A 139 9.80 13.06 8.62
CA GLY A 139 9.43 13.51 9.96
C GLY A 139 8.11 12.90 10.41
N ARG A 140 7.08 12.91 9.56
CA ARG A 140 5.78 12.32 9.90
C ARG A 140 5.86 10.81 10.12
N TRP A 141 6.63 10.09 9.31
CA TRP A 141 6.87 8.65 9.49
C TRP A 141 7.62 8.36 10.79
N GLN A 142 8.70 9.11 11.07
CA GLN A 142 9.47 8.98 12.32
C GLN A 142 8.67 9.38 13.56
N THR A 143 7.71 10.30 13.44
CA THR A 143 6.78 10.56 14.54
C THR A 143 6.04 9.29 14.97
N VAL A 144 5.63 8.43 14.04
CA VAL A 144 4.89 7.19 14.35
C VAL A 144 5.79 6.03 14.76
N PHE A 145 6.90 5.81 14.05
CA PHE A 145 7.78 4.64 14.27
C PHE A 145 9.06 4.94 15.05
N GLY A 146 9.28 6.19 15.45
CA GLY A 146 10.45 6.64 16.20
C GLY A 146 11.60 7.10 15.30
N GLY A 147 12.28 8.15 15.74
CA GLY A 147 13.45 8.71 15.06
C GLY A 147 13.71 10.17 15.43
N ALA A 148 14.93 10.63 15.14
CA ALA A 148 15.47 11.92 15.58
C ALA A 148 14.67 13.16 15.15
N ILE A 149 13.93 13.08 14.04
CA ILE A 149 13.17 14.21 13.49
C ILE A 149 11.65 14.06 13.69
N GLY A 150 11.22 13.09 14.50
CA GLY A 150 9.82 12.91 14.88
C GLY A 150 9.38 13.86 16.00
N GLU A 151 8.07 14.06 16.14
CA GLU A 151 7.45 14.97 17.12
C GLU A 151 7.73 14.59 18.59
N PHE A 152 8.05 13.32 18.86
CA PHE A 152 8.34 12.81 20.20
C PHE A 152 9.84 12.76 20.52
N ALA A 153 10.70 13.15 19.58
CA ALA A 153 12.13 13.26 19.83
C ALA A 153 12.42 14.47 20.71
N LYS A 154 13.43 14.34 21.58
CA LYS A 154 13.97 15.42 22.41
C LYS A 154 15.45 15.54 22.11
N ASP A 155 15.91 16.74 21.78
CA ASP A 155 17.32 17.03 21.46
C ASP A 155 17.91 16.08 20.41
N GLY A 156 17.12 15.76 19.38
CA GLY A 156 17.53 14.87 18.29
C GLY A 156 17.56 13.38 18.64
N ALA A 157 17.07 12.98 19.82
CA ALA A 157 16.98 11.60 20.24
C ALA A 157 15.54 11.19 20.55
N ASP A 158 15.13 10.02 20.06
CA ASP A 158 13.87 9.40 20.45
C ASP A 158 14.16 8.22 21.38
N ALA A 159 13.87 8.40 22.68
CA ALA A 159 14.03 7.36 23.71
C ALA A 159 13.21 6.09 23.41
N GLY A 160 12.22 6.23 22.52
CA GLY A 160 11.39 5.16 22.03
C GLY A 160 12.04 4.25 21.00
N GLY A 161 13.18 4.62 20.42
CA GLY A 161 13.88 3.88 19.38
C GLY A 161 13.83 4.53 17.99
N TYR A 162 14.51 3.91 17.01
CA TYR A 162 14.80 4.48 15.70
C TYR A 162 14.22 3.69 14.52
N THR A 163 13.18 2.88 14.72
CA THR A 163 12.58 2.06 13.66
C THR A 163 12.10 2.88 12.46
N GLY A 164 11.62 4.10 12.68
CA GLY A 164 11.19 4.99 11.61
C GLY A 164 12.33 5.59 10.79
N VAL A 165 13.58 5.51 11.25
CA VAL A 165 14.76 5.95 10.49
C VAL A 165 14.95 5.04 9.28
N HIS A 166 15.29 5.64 8.14
CA HIS A 166 15.41 4.95 6.87
C HIS A 166 16.51 5.55 6.00
N ALA A 167 17.12 4.71 5.17
CA ALA A 167 17.87 5.21 4.02
C ALA A 167 16.92 5.96 3.08
N ARG A 168 17.42 6.93 2.32
CA ARG A 168 16.54 7.76 1.49
C ARG A 168 17.16 8.15 0.15
N SER A 169 16.32 8.30 -0.86
CA SER A 169 16.60 9.11 -2.06
C SER A 169 15.57 10.23 -2.11
N ALA A 170 15.98 11.45 -2.44
CA ALA A 170 15.09 12.60 -2.58
C ALA A 170 15.48 13.34 -3.86
N ILE A 171 14.75 13.09 -4.94
CA ILE A 171 15.16 13.45 -6.31
C ILE A 171 14.07 14.32 -6.94
N GLY A 172 14.48 15.44 -7.53
CA GLY A 172 13.65 16.32 -8.35
C GLY A 172 13.83 16.09 -9.85
N GLY A 173 13.27 16.98 -10.67
CA GLY A 173 13.60 17.07 -12.10
C GLY A 173 12.67 16.32 -13.04
N PHE A 174 11.40 16.11 -12.66
CA PHE A 174 10.36 15.61 -13.54
C PHE A 174 9.06 16.41 -13.40
N THR A 175 8.28 16.46 -14.49
CA THR A 175 7.06 17.26 -14.60
C THR A 175 5.83 16.48 -14.11
N GLY A 176 4.94 17.15 -13.38
CA GLY A 176 3.71 16.59 -12.84
C GLY A 176 2.76 17.68 -12.36
N ARG A 177 1.53 17.31 -11.95
CA ARG A 177 0.51 18.22 -11.39
C ARG A 177 0.28 18.00 -9.89
N PHE A 178 1.31 17.54 -9.22
CA PHE A 178 1.36 17.28 -7.78
C PHE A 178 2.75 17.68 -7.27
N SER A 179 3.00 17.53 -5.96
CA SER A 179 4.20 18.05 -5.31
C SER A 179 5.27 16.99 -5.09
N GLN A 180 4.87 15.83 -4.56
CA GLN A 180 5.76 14.70 -4.42
C GLN A 180 4.99 13.37 -4.40
N GLU A 181 5.70 12.31 -4.79
CA GLU A 181 5.24 10.93 -4.75
C GLU A 181 6.29 10.10 -4.02
N PRO A 182 6.18 9.95 -2.70
CA PRO A 182 7.05 9.06 -1.97
C PRO A 182 6.56 7.62 -2.07
N GLU A 183 7.47 6.67 -2.01
CA GLU A 183 7.24 5.24 -1.76
C GLU A 183 8.15 4.75 -0.62
N ILE A 184 7.84 3.61 -0.01
CA ILE A 184 8.59 3.12 1.15
C ILE A 184 8.66 1.59 1.25
N ILE A 185 9.79 1.12 1.75
CA ILE A 185 10.06 -0.28 2.05
C ILE A 185 10.27 -0.42 3.57
N VAL A 186 9.56 -1.35 4.19
CA VAL A 186 9.68 -1.66 5.62
C VAL A 186 9.98 -3.14 5.81
N ALA A 187 10.59 -3.48 6.94
CA ALA A 187 10.80 -4.85 7.37
C ALA A 187 9.77 -5.23 8.45
N ILE A 188 9.17 -6.41 8.32
CA ILE A 188 8.37 -7.10 9.33
C ILE A 188 8.98 -8.49 9.58
N PRO A 189 8.61 -9.20 10.66
CA PRO A 189 9.05 -10.58 10.88
C PRO A 189 8.68 -11.47 9.68
N PRO A 190 9.61 -12.31 9.18
CA PRO A 190 9.32 -13.25 8.10
C PRO A 190 8.14 -14.18 8.43
N ALA A 191 7.99 -14.57 9.70
CA ALA A 191 6.86 -15.39 10.14
C ALA A 191 5.51 -14.70 9.93
N LEU A 192 5.42 -13.38 10.16
CA LEU A 192 4.20 -12.61 9.89
C LEU A 192 3.95 -12.50 8.38
N ALA A 193 4.99 -12.22 7.58
CA ALA A 193 4.85 -12.17 6.13
C ALA A 193 4.34 -13.49 5.55
N ARG A 194 4.91 -14.63 5.98
CA ARG A 194 4.46 -15.97 5.57
C ARG A 194 3.02 -16.25 5.99
N ALA A 195 2.66 -15.93 7.24
CA ALA A 195 1.28 -16.08 7.71
C ALA A 195 0.28 -15.28 6.86
N ILE A 196 0.62 -14.05 6.48
CA ILE A 196 -0.19 -13.22 5.56
C ILE A 196 -0.30 -13.87 4.17
N ILE A 197 0.83 -14.31 3.61
CA ILE A 197 0.88 -14.89 2.27
C ILE A 197 0.08 -16.20 2.20
N GLU A 198 0.25 -17.09 3.17
CA GLU A 198 -0.49 -18.35 3.28
C GLU A 198 -1.99 -18.10 3.49
N ASN A 199 -2.33 -17.12 4.33
CA ASN A 199 -3.72 -16.84 4.64
C ASN A 199 -4.45 -16.17 3.48
N ARG A 200 -3.88 -15.15 2.82
CA ARG A 200 -4.62 -14.34 1.83
C ARG A 200 -3.79 -13.83 0.64
N GLY A 201 -2.59 -14.37 0.45
CA GLY A 201 -1.68 -13.97 -0.62
C GLY A 201 -0.81 -12.77 -0.26
N TRP A 202 0.09 -12.42 -1.18
CA TRP A 202 1.16 -11.44 -0.98
C TRP A 202 0.79 -9.99 -1.32
N ILE A 203 -0.47 -9.71 -1.65
CA ILE A 203 -0.86 -8.43 -2.27
C ILE A 203 -1.98 -7.75 -1.48
N TYR A 204 -1.90 -6.42 -1.42
CA TYR A 204 -2.93 -5.54 -0.89
C TYR A 204 -3.20 -4.40 -1.88
N PRO A 205 -4.44 -4.06 -2.25
CA PRO A 205 -5.72 -4.67 -1.85
C PRO A 205 -5.82 -6.17 -2.16
N ILE A 206 -6.77 -6.86 -1.52
CA ILE A 206 -6.78 -8.32 -1.43
C ILE A 206 -7.13 -8.97 -2.78
N HIS A 207 -6.45 -10.07 -3.12
CA HIS A 207 -6.74 -10.83 -4.33
C HIS A 207 -8.23 -11.24 -4.40
N PRO A 208 -8.91 -11.10 -5.56
CA PRO A 208 -10.36 -11.32 -5.67
C PRO A 208 -10.82 -12.71 -5.20
N ALA A 209 -10.02 -13.75 -5.44
CA ALA A 209 -10.36 -15.12 -5.06
C ALA A 209 -10.49 -15.34 -3.54
N VAL A 210 -9.91 -14.47 -2.71
CA VAL A 210 -9.91 -14.63 -1.25
C VAL A 210 -10.56 -13.46 -0.50
N TYR A 211 -10.86 -12.35 -1.18
CA TYR A 211 -11.43 -11.14 -0.58
C TYR A 211 -12.73 -11.43 0.20
N ASP A 212 -13.69 -12.14 -0.40
CA ASP A 212 -14.97 -12.40 0.25
C ASP A 212 -14.83 -13.19 1.56
N ARG A 213 -13.86 -14.13 1.62
CA ARG A 213 -13.57 -14.87 2.85
C ARG A 213 -13.03 -13.94 3.94
N VAL A 214 -12.09 -13.06 3.60
CA VAL A 214 -11.50 -12.11 4.55
C VAL A 214 -12.55 -11.10 5.04
N ALA A 215 -13.38 -10.57 4.14
CA ALA A 215 -14.48 -9.67 4.49
C ALA A 215 -15.50 -10.36 5.43
N ARG A 216 -15.81 -11.64 5.18
CA ARG A 216 -16.70 -12.42 6.06
C ARG A 216 -16.15 -12.61 7.47
N SER A 217 -14.85 -12.92 7.60
CA SER A 217 -14.22 -13.09 8.92
C SER A 217 -14.21 -11.83 9.79
N LYS A 218 -14.43 -10.65 9.19
CA LYS A 218 -14.56 -9.37 9.90
C LYS A 218 -16.03 -8.96 10.16
N GLY A 219 -16.98 -9.89 9.99
CA GLY A 219 -18.39 -9.68 10.33
C GLY A 219 -19.30 -9.26 9.16
N ARG A 220 -18.92 -9.49 7.90
CA ARG A 220 -19.75 -9.13 6.73
C ARG A 220 -20.41 -10.33 6.03
N ALA A 221 -21.62 -10.16 5.51
CA ALA A 221 -22.25 -11.07 4.54
C ALA A 221 -21.64 -10.90 3.12
N PRO A 222 -21.56 -11.96 2.30
CA PRO A 222 -21.00 -11.88 0.94
C PRO A 222 -21.76 -10.87 0.07
N THR A 223 -21.04 -10.13 -0.77
CA THR A 223 -21.66 -9.39 -1.88
C THR A 223 -22.20 -10.42 -2.87
N ARG A 224 -23.49 -10.74 -2.78
CA ARG A 224 -24.18 -11.43 -3.87
C ARG A 224 -24.05 -10.55 -5.12
N GLY A 225 -23.19 -10.96 -6.05
CA GLY A 225 -23.34 -10.53 -7.43
C GLY A 225 -24.77 -10.83 -7.84
N LYS A 226 -25.45 -9.86 -8.46
CA LYS A 226 -26.75 -10.11 -9.10
C LYS A 226 -26.55 -11.30 -10.04
N ALA A 227 -27.12 -12.45 -9.68
CA ALA A 227 -27.33 -13.52 -10.62
C ALA A 227 -28.23 -12.93 -11.71
N THR A 228 -27.69 -12.79 -12.92
CA THR A 228 -28.51 -12.59 -14.11
C THR A 228 -29.40 -13.83 -14.22
N SER A 229 -30.69 -13.62 -14.02
CA SER A 229 -31.73 -14.64 -14.17
C SER A 229 -31.63 -15.28 -15.57
N PRO A 230 -31.83 -16.60 -15.71
CA PRO A 230 -31.98 -17.20 -17.03
C PRO A 230 -33.33 -16.78 -17.60
N SER A 231 -33.33 -16.13 -18.76
CA SER A 231 -34.57 -15.80 -19.47
C SER A 231 -35.23 -17.10 -19.95
N ALA A 232 -36.31 -17.50 -19.30
CA ALA A 232 -37.21 -18.52 -19.81
C ALA A 232 -38.09 -17.90 -20.88
N THR A 233 -37.87 -18.24 -22.14
CA THR A 233 -38.91 -18.15 -23.17
C THR A 233 -38.64 -19.20 -24.25
N THR A 234 -39.26 -20.36 -24.08
CA THR A 234 -39.55 -21.26 -25.20
C THR A 234 -40.97 -20.94 -25.67
N PRO A 235 -41.23 -20.93 -26.98
CA PRO A 235 -42.31 -21.79 -27.42
C PRO A 235 -41.99 -22.61 -28.68
N ALA A 236 -42.53 -23.83 -28.62
CA ALA A 236 -43.13 -24.61 -29.71
C ALA A 236 -42.28 -25.03 -30.92
N ARG A 237 -41.98 -26.32 -30.92
CA ARG A 237 -41.62 -27.16 -32.07
C ARG A 237 -42.83 -27.29 -33.02
N LYS A 238 -42.67 -26.92 -34.30
CA LYS A 238 -43.41 -27.50 -35.42
C LYS A 238 -42.43 -27.98 -36.50
N MET A 239 -42.60 -29.24 -36.88
CA MET A 239 -41.94 -29.91 -38.00
C MET A 239 -42.21 -29.16 -39.32
N GLN A 240 -41.18 -29.02 -40.15
CA GLN A 240 -41.32 -29.34 -41.58
C GLN A 240 -39.96 -29.67 -42.22
N THR A 241 -40.01 -30.74 -42.98
CA THR A 241 -39.00 -31.40 -43.81
C THR A 241 -38.40 -30.49 -44.88
N THR A 242 -37.11 -30.64 -45.21
CA THR A 242 -36.65 -31.24 -46.49
C THR A 242 -35.13 -31.14 -46.73
N ARG A 243 -34.59 -32.29 -47.18
CA ARG A 243 -33.54 -32.52 -48.20
C ARG A 243 -32.15 -31.85 -48.11
N ARG A 244 -31.16 -32.75 -47.94
CA ARG A 244 -29.98 -33.02 -48.80
C ARG A 244 -29.31 -31.81 -49.49
N ALA A 245 -28.01 -31.63 -49.23
CA ALA A 245 -26.97 -31.99 -50.20
C ALA A 245 -25.58 -32.00 -49.55
N ARG A 246 -24.75 -32.91 -50.05
CA ARG A 246 -23.40 -33.26 -49.66
C ARG A 246 -22.49 -32.81 -50.80
N ALA A 247 -21.41 -32.09 -50.54
CA ALA A 247 -20.22 -32.06 -51.39
C ALA A 247 -19.06 -31.40 -50.60
N THR A 248 -18.13 -32.15 -50.00
CA THR A 248 -16.82 -32.57 -50.55
C THR A 248 -15.91 -31.45 -51.11
N ARG A 249 -14.84 -31.22 -50.34
CA ARG A 249 -13.41 -31.29 -50.71
C ARG A 249 -12.78 -30.20 -51.60
N ARG A 250 -11.50 -29.95 -51.21
CA ARG A 250 -10.29 -29.64 -51.99
C ARG A 250 -9.97 -28.16 -52.20
N THR A 251 -8.95 -27.59 -51.53
CA THR A 251 -7.47 -27.69 -51.65
C THR A 251 -6.86 -26.57 -52.50
N SER A 252 -5.64 -26.20 -52.12
CA SER A 252 -4.65 -25.29 -52.75
C SER A 252 -4.92 -23.80 -52.54
N ALA A 253 -4.06 -23.01 -51.90
CA ALA A 253 -2.60 -22.80 -51.93
C ALA A 253 -2.20 -21.63 -52.84
N ARG A 254 -1.35 -20.78 -52.25
CA ARG A 254 -0.34 -19.87 -52.82
C ARG A 254 -0.74 -18.48 -53.33
N GLN A 255 -0.02 -17.53 -52.72
CA GLN A 255 0.75 -16.42 -53.33
C GLN A 255 -0.04 -15.26 -53.91
N SER A 256 -0.06 -14.13 -53.18
CA SER A 256 0.91 -13.03 -53.32
C SER A 256 0.86 -12.15 -52.08
#